data_AF-A0A5F2HUE5-F1
#
_entry.id   AF-A0A5F2HUE5-F1
#
_cell.length_a   1.000
_cell.length_b   1.000
_cell.length_c   1.000
_cell.angle_alpha   90.00
_cell.angle_beta   90.00
_cell.angle_gamma   90.00
#
_symmetry.space_group_name_H-M   'P 1'
#
loop_
_entity.id
_entity.type
_entity.pdbx_description
1 polymer ?
#
loop_
_entity_poly.entity_id
_entity_poly.type
_entity_poly.pdbx_seq_one_letter_code
_entity_poly.pdbx_strand_id
1 'polypeptide(L)'
;KGVCFDTGGLDIKPSSGMLLMKKDRGGAANVLGLASMVMAAKLHVRLRVLIPAVENSIAGNAFRPGDVLRSRKGITVEIGNTDAEGRLVLADA
;
A
#
# COMPACT_ATOMS: atom_id res chain seq x y z
N LYS A 1 2.63 0.61 -4.48
CA LYS A 1 2.30 0.33 -3.06
C LYS A 1 3.04 1.34 -2.19
N GLY A 2 2.31 2.14 -1.41
CA GLY A 2 2.87 3.17 -0.52
C GLY A 2 2.54 2.93 0.96
N VAL A 3 2.56 1.68 1.41
CA VAL A 3 2.28 1.35 2.82
C VAL A 3 3.51 1.73 3.66
N CYS A 4 3.41 2.80 4.43
CA CYS A 4 4.52 3.43 5.15
C CYS A 4 5.11 2.52 6.24
N PHE A 5 4.22 1.82 6.93
CA PHE A 5 4.53 0.75 7.87
C PHE A 5 3.36 -0.25 7.85
N ASP A 6 3.69 -1.52 8.05
CA ASP A 6 2.73 -2.62 7.93
C ASP A 6 2.89 -3.57 9.13
N THR A 7 1.95 -3.53 10.05
CA THR A 7 1.87 -4.50 11.15
C THR A 7 1.23 -5.82 10.70
N GLY A 8 0.63 -5.86 9.51
CA GLY A 8 -0.29 -6.88 9.02
C GLY A 8 -1.76 -6.65 9.40
N GLY A 9 -2.07 -5.56 10.12
CA GLY A 9 -3.40 -5.36 10.68
C GLY A 9 -3.74 -6.41 11.74
N LEU A 10 -4.98 -6.90 11.78
CA LEU A 10 -5.41 -7.92 12.74
C LEU A 10 -4.79 -9.31 12.46
N ASP A 11 -4.45 -9.61 11.21
CA ASP A 11 -3.53 -10.69 10.84
C ASP A 11 -2.07 -10.27 11.10
N ILE A 12 -1.76 -10.07 12.38
CA ILE A 12 -0.50 -9.46 12.84
C ILE A 12 0.73 -10.28 12.40
N LYS A 13 1.75 -9.58 11.91
CA LYS A 13 3.06 -10.16 11.62
C LYS A 13 3.81 -10.53 12.90
N PRO A 14 4.65 -11.57 12.88
CA PRO A 14 5.61 -11.81 13.95
C PRO A 14 6.64 -10.67 14.02
N SER A 15 7.19 -10.42 15.21
CA SER A 15 8.12 -9.31 15.47
C SER A 15 9.31 -9.25 14.50
N SER A 16 9.85 -10.41 14.13
CA SER A 16 10.96 -10.53 13.17
C SER A 16 10.59 -10.05 11.77
N GLY A 17 9.37 -10.33 11.31
CA GLY A 17 8.84 -9.86 10.03
C GLY A 17 8.50 -8.38 10.07
N MET A 18 7.91 -7.91 11.17
CA MET A 18 7.46 -6.53 11.33
C MET A 18 8.62 -5.50 11.31
N LEU A 19 9.80 -5.88 11.83
CA LEU A 19 10.99 -5.01 11.88
C LEU A 19 11.35 -4.38 10.52
N LEU A 20 11.08 -5.11 9.43
CA LEU A 20 11.43 -4.68 8.07
C LEU A 20 10.32 -3.89 7.37
N MET A 21 9.13 -3.76 7.96
CA MET A 21 7.94 -3.28 7.26
C MET A 21 7.91 -1.78 7.00
N LYS A 22 8.88 -1.01 7.53
CA LYS A 22 9.18 0.33 7.02
C LYS A 22 9.55 0.35 5.52
N LYS A 23 9.95 -0.82 4.98
CA LYS A 23 10.31 -1.02 3.56
C LYS A 23 9.10 -1.34 2.68
N ASP A 24 7.90 -1.49 3.23
CA ASP A 24 6.71 -1.89 2.48
C ASP A 24 6.17 -0.78 1.54
N ARG A 25 6.68 0.46 1.72
CA ARG A 25 6.59 1.58 0.78
C ARG A 25 7.66 1.55 -0.31
N GLY A 26 8.42 0.46 -0.46
CA GLY A 26 9.55 0.36 -1.39
C GLY A 26 9.15 0.62 -2.84
N GLY A 27 7.97 0.17 -3.27
CA GLY A 27 7.43 0.47 -4.59
C GLY A 27 7.19 1.97 -4.81
N ALA A 28 6.62 2.66 -3.82
CA ALA A 28 6.44 4.12 -3.87
C ALA A 28 7.77 4.87 -3.91
N ALA A 29 8.73 4.48 -3.06
CA ALA A 29 10.06 5.09 -3.04
C ALA A 29 10.79 4.92 -4.38
N ASN A 30 10.72 3.74 -4.99
CA ASN A 30 11.32 3.48 -6.29
C ASN A 30 10.70 4.35 -7.40
N VAL A 31 9.36 4.41 -7.48
CA VAL A 31 8.68 5.23 -8.49
C VAL A 31 8.96 6.73 -8.30
N LEU A 32 9.06 7.22 -7.05
CA LEU A 32 9.48 8.60 -6.77
C LEU A 32 10.92 8.86 -7.22
N GLY A 33 11.83 7.92 -6.97
CA GLY A 33 13.22 7.99 -7.45
C GLY A 33 13.28 8.06 -8.98
N LEU A 34 12.56 7.18 -9.66
CA LEU A 34 12.46 7.18 -11.12
C LEU A 34 11.88 8.51 -11.65
N ALA A 35 10.80 9.00 -11.04
CA ALA A 35 10.19 10.27 -11.43
C ALA A 35 11.19 11.44 -11.28
N SER A 36 11.94 11.46 -10.19
CA SER A 36 13.01 12.44 -9.97
C SER A 36 14.07 12.38 -11.09
N MET A 37 14.50 11.19 -11.47
CA MET A 37 15.46 10.99 -12.57
C MET A 37 14.89 11.45 -13.93
N VAL A 38 13.63 11.13 -14.23
CA VAL A 38 12.95 11.57 -15.46
C VAL A 38 12.88 13.09 -15.56
N MET A 39 12.53 13.76 -14.46
CA MET A 39 12.49 15.23 -14.38
C MET A 39 13.89 15.84 -14.50
N ALA A 40 14.89 15.28 -13.82
CA ALA A 40 16.27 15.75 -13.89
C ALA A 40 16.87 15.62 -15.31
N ALA A 41 16.53 14.54 -16.02
CA ALA A 41 16.93 14.31 -17.40
C ALA A 41 16.14 15.14 -18.44
N LYS A 42 15.12 15.91 -18.01
CA LYS A 42 14.27 16.74 -18.88
C LYS A 42 13.67 15.96 -20.07
N LEU A 43 13.29 14.71 -19.85
CA LEU A 43 12.71 13.88 -20.90
C LEU A 43 11.39 14.50 -21.38
N HIS A 44 11.17 14.50 -22.70
CA HIS A 44 9.97 15.07 -23.30
C HIS A 44 8.78 14.10 -23.20
N VAL A 45 8.33 13.83 -21.98
CA VAL A 45 7.24 12.90 -21.68
C VAL A 45 6.23 13.54 -20.72
N ARG A 46 4.96 13.12 -20.83
CA ARG A 46 3.93 13.47 -19.85
C ARG A 46 3.93 12.42 -18.73
N LEU A 47 4.57 12.74 -17.62
CA LEU A 47 4.64 11.85 -16.46
C LEU A 47 3.44 12.04 -15.51
N ARG A 48 2.84 10.93 -15.07
CA ARG A 48 1.89 10.89 -13.95
C ARG A 48 2.34 9.83 -12.96
N VAL A 49 2.40 10.20 -11.69
CA VAL A 49 2.76 9.32 -10.58
C VAL A 49 1.60 9.26 -9.61
N LEU A 50 1.09 8.05 -9.32
CA LEU A 50 0.03 7.81 -8.35
C LEU A 50 0.60 6.91 -7.25
N ILE A 51 0.57 7.43 -6.02
CA ILE A 51 1.09 6.72 -4.85
C ILE A 51 -0.01 6.72 -3.79
N PRO A 52 -0.70 5.59 -3.61
CA PRO A 52 -1.60 5.46 -2.49
C PRO A 52 -0.76 5.20 -1.23
N ALA A 53 -0.67 6.23 -0.38
CA ALA A 53 0.13 6.23 0.83
C ALA A 53 -0.75 6.02 2.07
N VAL A 54 -0.49 4.95 2.81
CA VAL A 54 -1.28 4.54 3.99
C VAL A 54 -0.37 3.89 5.04
N GLU A 55 -0.91 3.61 6.21
CA GLU A 55 -0.30 2.73 7.20
C GLU A 55 -1.28 1.60 7.53
N ASN A 56 -0.79 0.38 7.69
CA ASN A 56 -1.61 -0.77 8.08
C ASN A 56 -1.29 -1.12 9.53
N SER A 57 -2.18 -0.73 10.43
CA SER A 57 -1.95 -0.77 11.88
C SER A 57 -3.14 -1.34 12.63
N ILE A 58 -2.84 -1.99 13.76
CA ILE A 58 -3.86 -2.52 14.67
C ILE A 58 -4.50 -1.37 15.45
N ALA A 59 -5.82 -1.29 15.37
CA ALA A 59 -6.64 -0.37 16.13
C ALA A 59 -8.04 -0.95 16.33
N GLY A 60 -8.82 -0.39 17.26
CA GLY A 60 -10.21 -0.83 17.48
C GLY A 60 -11.14 -0.64 16.27
N ASN A 61 -10.75 0.21 15.31
CA ASN A 61 -11.44 0.46 14.05
C ASN A 61 -10.74 -0.16 12.83
N ALA A 62 -9.77 -1.06 13.03
CA ALA A 62 -9.16 -1.79 11.93
C ALA A 62 -10.21 -2.67 11.22
N PHE A 63 -10.09 -2.76 9.90
CA PHE A 63 -10.85 -3.74 9.12
C PHE A 63 -10.37 -5.15 9.46
N ARG A 64 -11.27 -6.13 9.31
CA ARG A 64 -11.14 -7.47 9.89
C ARG A 64 -11.15 -8.54 8.80
N PRO A 65 -10.60 -9.72 9.09
CA PRO A 65 -10.89 -10.89 8.27
C PRO A 65 -12.40 -11.13 8.16
N GLY A 66 -12.88 -11.37 6.93
CA GLY A 66 -14.30 -11.51 6.60
C GLY A 66 -15.03 -10.19 6.30
N ASP A 67 -14.42 -9.02 6.53
CA ASP A 67 -15.03 -7.76 6.08
C ASP A 67 -15.11 -7.74 4.55
N VAL A 68 -16.20 -7.16 4.03
CA VAL A 68 -16.41 -6.98 2.58
C VAL A 68 -16.30 -5.50 2.25
N LEU A 69 -15.21 -5.12 1.59
CA LEU A 69 -14.93 -3.74 1.23
C LEU A 69 -15.36 -3.47 -0.21
N ARG A 70 -15.94 -2.29 -0.46
CA ARG A 70 -16.33 -1.85 -1.80
C ARG A 70 -15.18 -1.06 -2.43
N SER A 71 -14.67 -1.54 -3.56
CA SER A 71 -13.68 -0.81 -4.36
C SER A 71 -14.30 0.41 -5.04
N ARG A 72 -13.45 1.34 -5.48
CA ARG A 72 -13.83 2.49 -6.31
C ARG A 72 -14.52 2.09 -7.61
N LYS A 73 -14.19 0.92 -8.18
CA LYS A 73 -14.85 0.38 -9.38
C LYS A 73 -16.25 -0.20 -9.10
N GLY A 74 -16.65 -0.26 -7.83
CA GLY A 74 -17.94 -0.78 -7.39
C GLY A 74 -17.96 -2.29 -7.17
N ILE A 75 -16.85 -2.99 -7.41
CA ILE A 75 -16.68 -4.42 -7.12
C ILE A 75 -16.38 -4.57 -5.62
N THR A 76 -16.96 -5.57 -4.97
CA THR A 76 -16.71 -5.90 -3.56
C THR A 76 -15.58 -6.91 -3.42
N VAL A 77 -14.77 -6.77 -2.37
CA VAL A 77 -13.66 -7.66 -2.04
C VAL A 77 -13.82 -8.12 -0.59
N GLU A 78 -13.93 -9.43 -0.38
CA GLU A 78 -13.86 -10.03 0.95
C GLU A 78 -12.40 -10.10 1.41
N ILE A 79 -12.15 -9.66 2.63
CA ILE A 79 -10.81 -9.65 3.22
C ILE A 79 -10.54 -11.01 3.85
N GLY A 80 -9.87 -11.91 3.13
CA GLY A 80 -9.43 -13.18 3.71
C GLY A 80 -8.24 -13.02 4.68
N ASN A 81 -7.44 -11.96 4.53
CA ASN A 81 -6.29 -11.66 5.37
C ASN A 81 -5.95 -10.15 5.30
N THR A 82 -5.80 -9.50 6.45
CA THR A 82 -5.53 -8.05 6.54
C THR A 82 -4.09 -7.66 6.22
N ASP A 83 -3.17 -8.63 6.16
CA ASP A 83 -1.78 -8.50 5.68
C ASP A 83 -1.67 -8.57 4.15
N ALA A 84 -2.81 -8.72 3.46
CA ALA A 84 -2.91 -8.60 2.02
C ALA A 84 -3.36 -7.20 1.58
N GLU A 85 -3.22 -6.17 2.43
CA GLU A 85 -3.71 -4.80 2.24
C GLU A 85 -3.15 -4.12 0.99
N GLY A 86 -1.91 -4.43 0.60
CA GLY A 86 -1.24 -3.75 -0.50
C GLY A 86 -1.99 -3.82 -1.82
N ARG A 87 -2.71 -4.93 -2.06
CA ARG A 87 -3.55 -5.10 -3.27
C ARG A 87 -4.85 -4.29 -3.19
N LEU A 88 -5.40 -4.09 -1.99
CA LEU A 88 -6.61 -3.27 -1.79
C LEU A 88 -6.31 -1.81 -2.10
N VAL A 89 -5.20 -1.32 -1.55
CA VAL A 89 -4.72 0.05 -1.74
C VAL A 89 -4.37 0.32 -3.21
N LEU A 90 -3.83 -0.68 -3.91
CA LEU A 90 -3.53 -0.58 -5.34
C LEU A 90 -4.75 -0.73 -6.25
N ALA A 91 -5.80 -1.45 -5.83
CA ALA A 91 -6.99 -1.66 -6.64
C ALA A 91 -7.75 -0.34 -6.94
N ASP A 92 -7.63 0.63 -6.04
CA ASP A 92 -8.36 1.91 -6.13
C ASP A 92 -7.51 3.09 -6.62
N ALA A 93 -6.18 2.94 -6.63
CA ALA A 93 -5.22 3.97 -7.04
C ALA A 93 -5.22 4.20 -8.57
#